data_AF-A0A519YWF9-F1
#
_entry.id   AF-A0A519YWF9-F1
#
_cell.length_a   1.000
_cell.length_b   1.000
_cell.length_c   1.000
_cell.angle_alpha   90.00
_cell.angle_beta   90.00
_cell.angle_gamma   90.00
#
_symmetry.space_group_name_H-M   'P 1'
#
loop_
_entity.id
_entity.type
_entity.pdbx_description
1 polymer ?
#
loop_
_entity_poly.entity_id
_entity_poly.type
_entity_poly.pdbx_seq_one_letter_code
_entity_poly.pdbx_strand_id
1 'polypeptide(L)'
;LLGLISHEYFHTWNVKRLKPVEFAPYDYTQENYTRMLWFFEGFTSYYDDQFLLRTSLIDAKTYIRLLSKTINQVQATPGRHQYSVAQASFDAWTRYYRPDENTANATVSYYTKGSLVGLCLDLSLRQCPAEGKATPSLDGVMLRLWQLDRPIEEADIAQALQAEAPGGPPAWTGVRSWAELLQTWVHGTDELPLQSLLGAAGVHWISKPAPLAQRLGVRLGDAGGSLKVQAVMRHSVAESTGLSASDELIALDGWRLRKSDDLALWHHEHQAQSLLICRDQAMLTLTLPVLAAHAQSGQPKGTSGETIALTLAENLDAQTAQRRHQWLKS
;
A
#
# COMPACT_ATOMS: atom_id res chain seq x y z
N LEU A 1 10.11 -8.30 -14.50
CA LEU A 1 11.51 -7.93 -14.81
C LEU A 1 11.63 -6.48 -15.23
N LEU A 2 10.84 -5.98 -16.20
CA LEU A 2 10.90 -4.57 -16.66
C LEU A 2 10.68 -3.55 -15.53
N GLY A 3 9.69 -3.76 -14.65
CA GLY A 3 9.46 -2.86 -13.50
C GLY A 3 10.68 -2.76 -12.57
N LEU A 4 11.31 -3.90 -12.26
CA LEU A 4 12.55 -3.92 -11.46
C LEU A 4 13.69 -3.16 -12.16
N ILE A 5 13.87 -3.32 -13.47
CA ILE A 5 14.91 -2.57 -14.20
C ILE A 5 14.60 -1.07 -14.18
N SER A 6 13.34 -0.68 -14.36
CA SER A 6 12.87 0.72 -14.27
C SER A 6 13.17 1.31 -12.88
N HIS A 7 12.86 0.56 -11.81
CA HIS A 7 13.13 0.92 -10.42
C HIS A 7 14.62 1.18 -10.18
N GLU A 8 15.47 0.20 -10.50
CA GLU A 8 16.93 0.33 -10.32
C GLU A 8 17.55 1.43 -11.21
N TYR A 9 17.01 1.63 -12.41
CA TYR A 9 17.48 2.69 -13.30
C TYR A 9 17.14 4.07 -12.74
N PHE A 10 15.92 4.26 -12.21
CA PHE A 10 15.53 5.51 -11.57
C PHE A 10 16.36 5.81 -10.31
N HIS A 11 16.83 4.78 -9.62
CA HIS A 11 17.70 4.96 -8.46
C HIS A 11 18.99 5.72 -8.74
N THR A 12 19.48 5.71 -9.99
CA THR A 12 20.65 6.51 -10.39
C THR A 12 20.44 8.01 -10.14
N TRP A 13 19.20 8.51 -10.23
CA TRP A 13 18.79 9.84 -9.78
C TRP A 13 18.33 9.81 -8.33
N ASN A 14 17.38 8.94 -7.99
CA ASN A 14 16.73 8.89 -6.69
C ASN A 14 17.35 7.86 -5.74
N VAL A 15 18.04 8.38 -4.75
CA VAL A 15 18.91 7.80 -3.72
C VAL A 15 20.40 7.76 -4.05
N LYS A 16 20.82 7.54 -5.30
CA LYS A 16 22.28 7.56 -5.60
C LYS A 16 22.87 8.97 -5.63
N ARG A 17 22.26 9.91 -6.38
CA ARG A 17 22.65 11.33 -6.39
C ARG A 17 21.84 12.13 -5.37
N LEU A 18 20.53 12.28 -5.61
CA LEU A 18 19.61 12.85 -4.63
C LEU A 18 19.50 11.87 -3.47
N LYS A 19 19.74 12.26 -2.23
CA LYS A 19 19.76 11.36 -1.07
C LYS A 19 19.41 12.11 0.21
N PRO A 20 19.01 11.42 1.29
CA PRO A 20 18.77 12.09 2.56
C PRO A 20 20.09 12.55 3.18
N VAL A 21 20.07 13.62 3.97
CA VAL A 21 21.26 14.15 4.67
C VAL A 21 21.97 13.10 5.51
N GLU A 22 21.22 12.15 6.09
CA GLU A 22 21.76 11.07 6.92
C GLU A 22 22.65 10.08 6.13
N PHE A 23 22.64 10.14 4.79
CA PHE A 23 23.44 9.28 3.90
C PHE A 23 24.68 9.99 3.33
N ALA A 24 25.04 11.17 3.85
CA ALA A 24 26.11 12.01 3.30
C ALA A 24 27.04 12.61 4.40
N PRO A 25 28.17 11.96 4.73
CA PRO A 25 28.65 10.67 4.22
C PRO A 25 27.94 9.47 4.89
N TYR A 26 28.08 8.28 4.30
CA TYR A 26 27.69 7.04 4.96
C TYR A 26 28.66 6.66 6.07
N ASP A 27 28.13 6.26 7.22
CA ASP A 27 28.89 5.58 8.25
C ASP A 27 28.68 4.06 8.13
N TYR A 28 29.65 3.35 7.59
CA TYR A 28 29.56 1.90 7.39
C TYR A 28 29.76 1.07 8.67
N THR A 29 29.99 1.71 9.82
CA THR A 29 30.21 1.02 11.10
C THR A 29 28.93 0.80 11.90
N GLN A 30 27.83 1.44 11.50
CA GLN A 30 26.53 1.38 12.19
C GLN A 30 25.35 1.53 11.21
N GLU A 31 24.14 1.30 11.70
CA GLU A 31 22.91 1.57 10.98
C GLU A 31 22.76 3.07 10.67
N ASN A 32 22.46 3.39 9.40
CA ASN A 32 22.17 4.77 8.99
C ASN A 32 20.65 4.94 8.97
N TYR A 33 20.10 5.59 10.01
CA TYR A 33 18.67 5.77 10.17
C TYR A 33 18.17 6.99 9.40
N THR A 34 17.06 6.85 8.67
CA THR A 34 16.37 7.97 8.01
C THR A 34 14.86 7.72 7.99
N ARG A 35 14.09 8.81 8.11
CA ARG A 35 12.63 8.74 7.96
C ARG A 35 12.17 8.86 6.51
N MET A 36 13.08 9.00 5.53
CA MET A 36 12.73 9.39 4.17
C MET A 36 12.70 8.24 3.14
N LEU A 37 12.78 6.97 3.55
CA LEU A 37 12.67 5.85 2.58
C LEU A 37 11.30 5.79 1.88
N TRP A 38 10.23 6.30 2.50
CA TRP A 38 8.93 6.47 1.83
C TRP A 38 9.02 7.34 0.57
N PHE A 39 9.98 8.27 0.52
CA PHE A 39 10.27 9.08 -0.66
C PHE A 39 11.27 8.35 -1.57
N PHE A 40 12.43 7.96 -1.04
CA PHE A 40 13.50 7.39 -1.87
C PHE A 40 13.17 6.04 -2.50
N GLU A 41 12.43 5.19 -1.79
CA GLU A 41 11.99 3.88 -2.26
C GLU A 41 10.53 3.93 -2.70
N GLY A 42 9.66 4.57 -1.91
CA GLY A 42 8.24 4.65 -2.24
C GLY A 42 7.96 5.44 -3.51
N PHE A 43 8.59 6.60 -3.75
CA PHE A 43 8.37 7.31 -5.01
C PHE A 43 9.02 6.57 -6.18
N THR A 44 10.13 5.88 -5.97
CA THR A 44 10.72 5.01 -6.98
C THR A 44 9.74 3.90 -7.37
N SER A 45 9.03 3.29 -6.41
CA SER A 45 7.94 2.34 -6.66
C SER A 45 6.62 2.94 -7.15
N TYR A 46 6.48 4.27 -7.18
CA TYR A 46 5.41 4.92 -7.93
C TYR A 46 5.83 5.08 -9.39
N TYR A 47 7.08 5.49 -9.59
CA TYR A 47 7.63 5.80 -10.90
C TYR A 47 8.01 4.56 -11.72
N ASP A 48 8.35 3.44 -11.10
CA ASP A 48 8.80 2.23 -11.80
C ASP A 48 7.78 1.76 -12.85
N ASP A 49 6.51 1.61 -12.47
CA ASP A 49 5.39 1.27 -13.34
C ASP A 49 4.91 2.46 -14.18
N GLN A 50 5.00 3.69 -13.64
CA GLN A 50 4.61 4.90 -14.37
C GLN A 50 5.53 5.16 -15.57
N PHE A 51 6.82 4.86 -15.45
CA PHE A 51 7.77 4.93 -16.57
C PHE A 51 7.49 3.86 -17.61
N LEU A 52 7.12 2.64 -17.21
CA LEU A 52 6.71 1.62 -18.19
C LEU A 52 5.50 2.09 -19.02
N LEU A 53 4.55 2.80 -18.40
CA LEU A 53 3.43 3.41 -19.11
C LEU A 53 3.90 4.50 -20.08
N ARG A 54 4.77 5.42 -19.62
CA ARG A 54 5.35 6.52 -20.42
C ARG A 54 6.25 6.05 -21.56
N THR A 55 6.85 4.87 -21.44
CA THR A 55 7.60 4.25 -22.54
C THR A 55 6.75 3.30 -23.37
N SER A 56 5.43 3.30 -23.17
CA SER A 56 4.47 2.42 -23.88
C SER A 56 4.79 0.92 -23.76
N LEU A 57 5.51 0.49 -22.72
CA LEU A 57 5.80 -0.92 -22.43
C LEU A 57 4.61 -1.61 -21.74
N ILE A 58 3.76 -0.83 -21.08
CA ILE A 58 2.45 -1.26 -20.59
C ILE A 58 1.39 -0.25 -21.01
N ASP A 59 0.14 -0.69 -21.13
CA ASP A 59 -0.99 0.20 -21.39
C ASP A 59 -1.58 0.74 -20.07
N ALA A 60 -2.42 1.78 -20.18
CA ALA A 60 -3.06 2.41 -19.03
C ALA A 60 -3.92 1.41 -18.22
N LYS A 61 -4.57 0.44 -18.88
CA LYS A 61 -5.37 -0.59 -18.21
C LYS A 61 -4.49 -1.48 -17.32
N THR A 62 -3.30 -1.85 -17.80
CA THR A 62 -2.33 -2.62 -17.03
C THR A 62 -1.79 -1.82 -15.86
N TYR A 63 -1.43 -0.55 -16.05
CA TYR A 63 -1.00 0.33 -14.96
C TYR A 63 -2.07 0.44 -13.86
N ILE A 64 -3.33 0.68 -14.21
CA ILE A 64 -4.45 0.76 -13.24
C ILE A 64 -4.66 -0.56 -12.47
N ARG A 65 -4.44 -1.71 -13.12
CA ARG A 65 -4.47 -3.02 -12.45
C ARG A 65 -3.30 -3.19 -11.47
N LEU A 66 -2.11 -2.69 -11.81
CA LEU A 66 -0.96 -2.69 -10.90
C LEU A 66 -1.23 -1.81 -9.67
N LEU A 67 -1.82 -0.63 -9.86
CA LEU A 67 -2.28 0.21 -8.73
C LEU A 67 -3.29 -0.52 -7.84
N SER A 68 -4.25 -1.24 -8.45
CA SER A 68 -5.22 -2.05 -7.68
C SER A 68 -4.51 -3.06 -6.78
N LYS A 69 -3.46 -3.72 -7.29
CA LYS A 69 -2.65 -4.68 -6.53
C LYS A 69 -1.95 -4.00 -5.34
N THR A 70 -1.31 -2.87 -5.56
CA THR A 70 -0.62 -2.11 -4.51
C THR A 70 -1.58 -1.63 -3.42
N ILE A 71 -2.75 -1.13 -3.80
CA ILE A 71 -3.81 -0.71 -2.86
C ILE A 71 -4.25 -1.89 -1.99
N ASN A 72 -4.53 -3.05 -2.60
CA ASN A 72 -4.94 -4.24 -1.85
C ASN A 72 -3.86 -4.73 -0.88
N GLN A 73 -2.58 -4.65 -1.26
CA GLN A 73 -1.47 -5.03 -0.37
C GLN A 73 -1.42 -4.14 0.88
N VAL A 74 -1.59 -2.83 0.71
CA VAL A 74 -1.64 -1.90 1.85
C VAL A 74 -2.89 -2.15 2.69
N GLN A 75 -4.07 -2.29 2.09
CA GLN A 75 -5.31 -2.56 2.84
C GLN A 75 -5.30 -3.89 3.61
N ALA A 76 -4.59 -4.90 3.11
CA ALA A 76 -4.39 -6.18 3.77
C ALA A 76 -3.36 -6.15 4.92
N THR A 77 -2.84 -4.96 5.28
CA THR A 77 -1.82 -4.78 6.32
C THR A 77 -2.43 -3.99 7.50
N PRO A 78 -2.89 -4.65 8.59
CA PRO A 78 -3.45 -3.97 9.76
C PRO A 78 -2.53 -2.93 10.40
N GLY A 79 -1.20 -3.14 10.31
CA GLY A 79 -0.20 -2.22 10.85
C GLY A 79 -0.33 -0.77 10.34
N ARG A 80 -0.99 -0.53 9.20
CA ARG A 80 -1.17 0.83 8.64
C ARG A 80 -1.94 1.80 9.53
N HIS A 81 -2.76 1.28 10.44
CA HIS A 81 -3.55 2.08 11.40
C HIS A 81 -2.75 2.50 12.62
N GLN A 82 -1.59 1.90 12.84
CA GLN A 82 -0.77 2.08 14.04
C GLN A 82 0.67 2.49 13.72
N TYR A 83 1.09 2.35 12.46
CA TYR A 83 2.45 2.63 11.99
C TYR A 83 2.45 3.58 10.79
N SER A 84 3.15 4.70 10.95
CA SER A 84 3.33 5.67 9.87
C SER A 84 4.39 5.18 8.88
N VAL A 85 4.35 5.71 7.65
CA VAL A 85 5.31 5.31 6.61
C VAL A 85 6.70 5.91 6.88
N ALA A 86 6.78 7.06 7.55
CA ALA A 86 8.02 7.63 8.07
C ALA A 86 8.64 6.73 9.15
N GLN A 87 7.84 6.23 10.09
CA GLN A 87 8.35 5.32 11.12
C GLN A 87 8.81 3.99 10.51
N ALA A 88 8.08 3.47 9.52
CA ALA A 88 8.51 2.29 8.77
C ALA A 88 9.85 2.50 8.06
N SER A 89 10.11 3.70 7.55
CA SER A 89 11.40 4.07 6.95
C SER A 89 12.53 4.05 7.98
N PHE A 90 12.29 4.63 9.17
CA PHE A 90 13.27 4.68 10.25
C PHE A 90 13.61 3.27 10.77
N ASP A 91 12.60 2.44 10.98
CA ASP A 91 12.74 1.08 11.51
C ASP A 91 13.14 0.03 10.47
N ALA A 92 13.59 0.43 9.27
CA ALA A 92 13.89 -0.50 8.19
C ALA A 92 14.89 -1.60 8.62
N TRP A 93 15.95 -1.20 9.35
CA TRP A 93 16.99 -2.08 9.89
C TRP A 93 16.48 -3.17 10.83
N THR A 94 15.44 -2.88 11.62
CA THR A 94 14.98 -3.76 12.70
C THR A 94 13.71 -4.52 12.34
N ARG A 95 12.81 -3.94 11.55
CA ARG A 95 11.50 -4.54 11.21
C ARG A 95 11.41 -4.98 9.76
N TYR A 96 11.80 -4.12 8.81
CA TYR A 96 11.58 -4.42 7.39
C TYR A 96 12.51 -5.50 6.87
N TYR A 97 13.81 -5.44 7.21
CA TYR A 97 14.80 -6.43 6.79
C TYR A 97 14.78 -7.73 7.61
N ARG A 98 13.94 -7.80 8.66
CA ARG A 98 13.78 -8.99 9.50
C ARG A 98 12.28 -9.30 9.69
N PRO A 99 11.55 -9.61 8.60
CA PRO A 99 10.13 -9.87 8.69
C PRO A 99 9.86 -11.19 9.43
N ASP A 100 8.78 -11.17 10.19
CA ASP A 100 8.21 -12.28 10.95
C ASP A 100 6.70 -12.42 10.66
N GLU A 101 6.05 -13.39 11.30
CA GLU A 101 4.61 -13.64 11.17
C GLU A 101 3.72 -12.46 11.59
N ASN A 102 4.23 -11.55 12.44
CA ASN A 102 3.49 -10.43 13.00
C ASN A 102 3.77 -9.10 12.27
N THR A 103 4.68 -9.10 11.28
CA THR A 103 5.11 -7.90 10.55
C THR A 103 3.94 -7.17 9.90
N ALA A 104 2.96 -7.89 9.33
CA ALA A 104 1.77 -7.29 8.73
C ALA A 104 0.89 -6.51 9.75
N ASN A 105 0.97 -6.86 11.04
CA ASN A 105 0.25 -6.19 12.12
C ASN A 105 1.04 -5.04 12.75
N ALA A 106 2.36 -5.05 12.59
CA ALA A 106 3.28 -4.24 13.38
C ALA A 106 4.01 -3.15 12.59
N THR A 107 3.85 -3.11 11.26
CA THR A 107 4.44 -2.08 10.39
C THR A 107 3.69 -1.96 9.07
N VAL A 108 4.18 -1.11 8.18
CA VAL A 108 3.81 -0.97 6.77
C VAL A 108 5.05 -1.04 5.90
N SER A 109 4.90 -1.36 4.62
CA SER A 109 6.00 -1.22 3.66
C SER A 109 6.12 0.25 3.23
N TYR A 110 7.31 0.82 3.40
CA TYR A 110 7.61 2.16 2.87
C TYR A 110 7.72 2.18 1.34
N TYR A 111 7.83 1.02 0.67
CA TYR A 111 7.67 0.91 -0.77
C TYR A 111 6.21 1.09 -1.17
N THR A 112 5.31 0.22 -0.67
CA THR A 112 3.92 0.20 -1.14
C THR A 112 3.09 1.35 -0.59
N LYS A 113 3.17 1.66 0.71
CA LYS A 113 2.47 2.83 1.26
C LYS A 113 3.12 4.13 0.76
N GLY A 114 4.44 4.16 0.59
CA GLY A 114 5.15 5.32 0.04
C GLY A 114 4.80 5.60 -1.43
N SER A 115 4.62 4.57 -2.26
CA SER A 115 4.17 4.76 -3.64
C SER A 115 2.73 5.28 -3.72
N LEU A 116 1.85 4.87 -2.79
CA LEU A 116 0.51 5.44 -2.68
C LEU A 116 0.52 6.88 -2.16
N VAL A 117 1.46 7.27 -1.29
CA VAL A 117 1.69 8.69 -0.94
C VAL A 117 2.12 9.47 -2.19
N GLY A 118 3.05 8.93 -2.98
CA GLY A 118 3.47 9.53 -4.26
C GLY A 118 2.30 9.72 -5.23
N LEU A 119 1.47 8.70 -5.41
CA LEU A 119 0.24 8.77 -6.21
C LEU A 119 -0.72 9.86 -5.69
N CYS A 120 -0.96 9.92 -4.38
CA CYS A 120 -1.84 10.91 -3.79
C CYS A 120 -1.33 12.34 -3.99
N LEU A 121 -0.03 12.57 -3.88
CA LEU A 121 0.59 13.86 -4.12
C LEU A 121 0.51 14.25 -5.61
N ASP A 122 0.83 13.34 -6.54
CA ASP A 122 0.75 13.64 -7.97
C ASP A 122 -0.69 13.99 -8.39
N LEU A 123 -1.68 13.23 -7.94
CA LEU A 123 -3.09 13.52 -8.23
C LEU A 123 -3.59 14.81 -7.57
N SER A 124 -3.11 15.13 -6.36
CA SER A 124 -3.44 16.39 -5.68
C SER A 124 -2.84 17.60 -6.39
N LEU A 125 -1.58 17.52 -6.80
CA LEU A 125 -0.92 18.58 -7.57
C LEU A 125 -1.67 18.86 -8.88
N ARG A 126 -2.12 17.81 -9.57
CA ARG A 126 -2.90 17.95 -10.82
C ARG A 126 -4.30 18.55 -10.65
N GLN A 127 -4.77 18.71 -9.41
CA GLN A 127 -5.98 19.47 -9.10
C GLN A 127 -5.71 20.95 -8.81
N CYS A 128 -4.46 21.32 -8.56
CA CYS A 128 -4.07 22.71 -8.37
C CYS A 128 -4.15 23.48 -9.71
N PRO A 129 -4.40 24.81 -9.66
CA PRO A 129 -4.41 25.64 -10.86
C PRO A 129 -3.09 25.55 -11.63
N ALA A 130 -3.17 25.56 -12.96
CA ALA A 130 -1.99 25.64 -13.81
C ALA A 130 -1.37 27.04 -13.72
N GLU A 131 -0.04 27.10 -13.69
CA GLU A 131 0.72 28.34 -13.82
C GLU A 131 1.28 28.43 -15.24
N GLY A 132 0.69 29.32 -16.04
CA GLY A 132 1.02 29.43 -17.46
C GLY A 132 0.68 28.15 -18.24
N LYS A 133 1.70 27.51 -18.84
CA LYS A 133 1.53 26.30 -19.66
C LYS A 133 1.79 24.99 -18.90
N ALA A 134 2.28 25.06 -17.65
CA ALA A 134 2.63 23.89 -16.87
C ALA A 134 1.53 23.57 -15.86
N THR A 135 1.08 22.32 -15.84
CA THR A 135 0.21 21.81 -14.77
C THR A 135 1.09 21.24 -13.66
N PRO A 136 0.87 21.63 -12.39
CA PRO A 136 1.61 21.10 -11.26
C PRO A 136 1.58 19.57 -11.25
N SER A 137 2.73 18.95 -11.02
CA SER A 137 2.86 17.49 -11.03
C SER A 137 4.01 17.02 -10.14
N LEU A 138 3.98 15.74 -9.76
CA LEU A 138 5.08 15.17 -8.99
C LEU A 138 6.40 15.20 -9.78
N ASP A 139 6.35 15.16 -11.12
CA ASP A 139 7.52 15.27 -11.98
C ASP A 139 8.26 16.60 -11.78
N GLY A 140 7.50 17.70 -11.67
CA GLY A 140 8.06 19.02 -11.40
C GLY A 140 8.69 19.11 -10.02
N VAL A 141 8.08 18.49 -9.00
CA VAL A 141 8.66 18.36 -7.65
C VAL A 141 9.99 17.60 -7.70
N MET A 142 10.02 16.44 -8.36
CA MET A 142 11.23 15.62 -8.47
C MET A 142 12.35 16.37 -9.22
N LEU A 143 12.01 17.10 -10.28
CA LEU A 143 12.98 17.90 -11.03
C LEU A 143 13.59 19.02 -10.16
N ARG A 144 12.76 19.74 -9.40
CA ARG A 144 13.22 20.81 -8.48
C ARG A 144 14.15 20.26 -7.40
N LEU A 145 13.78 19.14 -6.78
CA LEU A 145 14.61 18.47 -5.77
C LEU A 145 15.95 18.03 -6.36
N TRP A 146 15.93 17.44 -7.56
CA TRP A 146 17.14 17.02 -8.23
C TRP A 146 18.08 18.19 -8.58
N GLN A 147 17.51 19.35 -8.95
CA GLN A 147 18.27 20.57 -9.26
C GLN A 147 18.96 21.21 -8.05
N LEU A 148 18.60 20.83 -6.82
CA LEU A 148 19.29 21.33 -5.61
C LEU A 148 20.76 20.88 -5.55
N ASP A 149 21.09 19.77 -6.22
CA ASP A 149 22.45 19.21 -6.30
C ASP A 149 23.14 19.00 -4.94
N ARG A 150 22.35 18.61 -3.92
CA ARG A 150 22.82 18.29 -2.58
C ARG A 150 21.94 17.22 -1.92
N PRO A 151 22.37 16.61 -0.81
CA PRO A 151 21.48 15.85 0.05
C PRO A 151 20.31 16.73 0.55
N ILE A 152 19.15 16.10 0.76
CA ILE A 152 17.91 16.79 1.12
C ILE A 152 17.37 16.35 2.48
N GLU A 153 16.60 17.25 3.09
CA GLU A 153 15.74 16.98 4.24
C GLU A 153 14.27 16.94 3.78
N GLU A 154 13.37 16.46 4.63
CA GLU A 154 11.93 16.43 4.31
C GLU A 154 11.36 17.84 4.06
N ALA A 155 11.92 18.86 4.72
CA ALA A 155 11.56 20.26 4.49
C ALA A 155 11.79 20.69 3.02
N ASP A 156 12.80 20.14 2.34
CA ASP A 156 13.05 20.42 0.92
C ASP A 156 11.92 19.87 0.04
N ILE A 157 11.32 18.73 0.40
CA ILE A 157 10.16 18.15 -0.30
C ILE A 157 8.96 19.08 -0.17
N ALA A 158 8.68 19.57 1.05
CA ALA A 158 7.60 20.53 1.28
C ALA A 158 7.81 21.84 0.50
N GLN A 159 9.05 22.34 0.43
CA GLN A 159 9.41 23.52 -0.35
C GLN A 159 9.25 23.28 -1.86
N ALA A 160 9.66 22.12 -2.36
CA ALA A 160 9.50 21.76 -3.77
C ALA A 160 8.02 21.63 -4.16
N LEU A 161 7.18 21.04 -3.29
CA LEU A 161 5.72 21.01 -3.45
C LEU A 161 5.12 22.43 -3.48
N GLN A 162 5.55 23.29 -2.55
CA GLN A 162 5.11 24.69 -2.51
C GLN A 162 5.53 25.49 -3.75
N ALA A 163 6.72 25.23 -4.29
CA ALA A 163 7.19 25.88 -5.52
C ALA A 163 6.50 25.33 -6.78
N GLU A 164 6.04 24.09 -6.75
CA GLU A 164 5.29 23.46 -7.86
C GLU A 164 3.81 23.86 -7.85
N ALA A 165 3.22 24.07 -6.67
CA ALA A 165 1.86 24.57 -6.49
C ALA A 165 1.83 25.69 -5.43
N PRO A 166 2.13 26.95 -5.84
CA PRO A 166 2.20 28.12 -4.95
C PRO A 166 0.89 28.46 -4.22
N GLY A 167 -0.25 28.06 -4.77
CA GLY A 167 -1.55 28.19 -4.11
C GLY A 167 -1.75 27.29 -2.89
N GLY A 168 -0.81 26.38 -2.61
CA GLY A 168 -0.91 25.40 -1.52
C GLY A 168 -1.63 24.11 -1.92
N PRO A 169 -1.82 23.17 -0.96
CA PRO A 169 -2.54 21.93 -1.20
C PRO A 169 -4.03 22.21 -1.49
N PRO A 170 -4.73 21.30 -2.20
CA PRO A 170 -6.15 21.45 -2.47
C PRO A 170 -6.99 21.67 -1.20
N ALA A 171 -7.94 22.61 -1.22
CA ALA A 171 -8.70 23.02 -0.04
C ALA A 171 -9.45 21.87 0.68
N TRP A 172 -9.85 20.83 -0.07
CA TRP A 172 -10.55 19.66 0.50
C TRP A 172 -9.67 18.84 1.45
N THR A 173 -8.34 19.00 1.40
CA THR A 173 -7.42 18.34 2.33
C THR A 173 -7.55 18.87 3.77
N GLY A 174 -8.11 20.07 3.95
CA GLY A 174 -8.29 20.69 5.27
C GLY A 174 -7.01 21.19 5.94
N VAL A 175 -5.86 21.10 5.26
CA VAL A 175 -4.56 21.57 5.76
C VAL A 175 -4.13 22.86 5.06
N ARG A 176 -3.26 23.66 5.70
CA ARG A 176 -2.89 25.01 5.25
C ARG A 176 -1.58 25.05 4.47
N SER A 177 -0.77 23.99 4.54
CA SER A 177 0.52 23.92 3.85
C SER A 177 0.86 22.51 3.41
N TRP A 178 1.75 22.39 2.44
CA TRP A 178 2.29 21.08 2.02
C TRP A 178 3.04 20.37 3.15
N ALA A 179 3.68 21.10 4.07
CA ALA A 179 4.31 20.51 5.25
C ALA A 179 3.28 19.89 6.20
N GLU A 180 2.16 20.57 6.46
CA GLU A 180 1.04 19.99 7.24
C GLU A 180 0.45 18.77 6.51
N LEU A 181 0.37 18.79 5.17
CA LEU A 181 -0.07 17.63 4.40
C LEU A 181 0.87 16.43 4.57
N LEU A 182 2.19 16.64 4.44
CA LEU A 182 3.17 15.59 4.70
C LEU A 182 3.06 15.08 6.15
N GLN A 183 2.87 15.96 7.13
CA GLN A 183 2.65 15.53 8.51
C GLN A 183 1.46 14.56 8.64
N THR A 184 0.36 14.80 7.93
CA THR A 184 -0.81 13.91 7.97
C THR A 184 -0.59 12.61 7.20
N TRP A 185 -0.05 12.65 5.98
CA TRP A 185 0.03 11.47 5.10
C TRP A 185 1.27 10.59 5.33
N VAL A 186 2.35 11.19 5.80
CA VAL A 186 3.66 10.53 5.97
C VAL A 186 3.90 10.11 7.42
N HIS A 187 3.59 11.01 8.35
CA HIS A 187 3.80 10.80 9.78
C HIS A 187 2.55 10.33 10.53
N GLY A 188 1.36 10.52 9.95
CA GLY A 188 0.11 9.99 10.46
C GLY A 188 -0.17 8.53 10.07
N THR A 189 -1.26 8.01 10.62
CA THR A 189 -1.74 6.64 10.36
C THR A 189 -3.13 6.61 9.73
N ASP A 190 -3.70 7.79 9.44
CA ASP A 190 -4.98 7.90 8.73
C ASP A 190 -4.88 7.31 7.31
N GLU A 191 -6.03 6.89 6.80
CA GLU A 191 -6.14 6.36 5.44
C GLU A 191 -5.92 7.47 4.40
N LEU A 192 -5.19 7.14 3.33
CA LEU A 192 -4.97 8.05 2.21
C LEU A 192 -6.26 8.25 1.39
N PRO A 193 -6.53 9.44 0.84
CA PRO A 193 -7.76 9.75 0.11
C PRO A 193 -7.79 9.19 -1.33
N LEU A 194 -7.33 7.95 -1.50
CA LEU A 194 -7.12 7.29 -2.79
C LEU A 194 -8.39 7.21 -3.64
N GLN A 195 -9.52 6.78 -3.05
CA GLN A 195 -10.78 6.62 -3.77
C GLN A 195 -11.26 7.96 -4.35
N SER A 196 -11.22 9.03 -3.57
CA SER A 196 -11.63 10.36 -4.00
C SER A 196 -10.71 10.92 -5.09
N LEU A 197 -9.39 10.78 -4.92
CA LEU A 197 -8.39 11.25 -5.87
C LEU A 197 -8.46 10.49 -7.21
N LEU A 198 -8.56 9.16 -7.16
CA LEU A 198 -8.71 8.31 -8.34
C LEU A 198 -10.03 8.58 -9.06
N GLY A 199 -11.12 8.78 -8.31
CA GLY A 199 -12.42 9.19 -8.87
C GLY A 199 -12.33 10.52 -9.62
N ALA A 200 -11.66 11.52 -9.04
CA ALA A 200 -11.42 12.82 -9.67
C ALA A 200 -10.48 12.76 -10.90
N ALA A 201 -9.78 11.64 -11.08
CA ALA A 201 -8.97 11.32 -12.26
C ALA A 201 -9.69 10.34 -13.22
N GLY A 202 -10.98 10.08 -13.03
CA GLY A 202 -11.77 9.26 -13.93
C GLY A 202 -11.48 7.76 -13.83
N VAL A 203 -11.15 7.29 -12.63
CA VAL A 203 -10.96 5.87 -12.29
C VAL A 203 -12.08 5.42 -11.37
N HIS A 204 -12.76 4.34 -11.74
CA HIS A 204 -13.78 3.71 -10.90
C HIS A 204 -13.14 2.82 -9.85
N TRP A 205 -13.63 2.95 -8.61
CA TRP A 205 -13.26 2.11 -7.48
C TRP A 205 -14.34 1.06 -7.24
N ILE A 206 -14.02 -0.20 -7.49
CA ILE A 206 -14.96 -1.32 -7.37
C ILE A 206 -14.53 -2.18 -6.20
N SER A 207 -15.29 -2.13 -5.10
CA SER A 207 -15.17 -3.06 -3.98
C SER A 207 -15.79 -4.41 -4.33
N LYS A 208 -15.07 -5.50 -4.04
CA LYS A 208 -15.54 -6.88 -4.19
C LYS A 208 -15.26 -7.65 -2.91
N PRO A 209 -16.08 -8.65 -2.54
CA PRO A 209 -15.75 -9.53 -1.43
C PRO A 209 -14.35 -10.12 -1.58
N ALA A 210 -13.54 -10.04 -0.52
CA ALA A 210 -12.22 -10.62 -0.51
C ALA A 210 -12.29 -12.16 -0.50
N PRO A 211 -11.23 -12.86 -0.95
CA PRO A 211 -11.10 -14.30 -0.74
C PRO A 211 -11.28 -14.68 0.73
N LEU A 212 -11.84 -15.86 0.99
CA LEU A 212 -12.21 -16.30 2.34
C LEU A 212 -11.07 -16.16 3.36
N ALA A 213 -9.85 -16.58 3.01
CA ALA A 213 -8.68 -16.44 3.89
C ALA A 213 -8.45 -14.99 4.32
N GLN A 214 -8.58 -14.03 3.41
CA GLN A 214 -8.44 -12.61 3.71
C GLN A 214 -9.61 -12.08 4.55
N ARG A 215 -10.84 -12.56 4.35
CA ARG A 215 -12.00 -12.20 5.21
C ARG A 215 -11.85 -12.75 6.63
N LEU A 216 -11.26 -13.93 6.77
CA LEU A 216 -10.88 -14.50 8.07
C LEU A 216 -9.71 -13.75 8.71
N GLY A 217 -8.94 -13.00 7.92
CA GLY A 217 -7.72 -12.34 8.36
C GLY A 217 -6.58 -13.31 8.60
N VAL A 218 -6.43 -14.29 7.71
CA VAL A 218 -5.34 -15.26 7.75
C VAL A 218 -4.58 -15.25 6.42
N ARG A 219 -3.25 -15.28 6.49
CA ARG A 219 -2.40 -15.58 5.34
C ARG A 219 -2.05 -17.06 5.38
N LEU A 220 -2.36 -17.76 4.29
CA LEU A 220 -2.11 -19.20 4.17
C LEU A 220 -1.00 -19.46 3.16
N GLY A 221 -0.24 -20.51 3.41
CA GLY A 221 0.69 -21.10 2.47
C GLY A 221 0.42 -22.58 2.34
N ASP A 222 0.29 -23.06 1.11
CA ASP A 222 0.21 -24.48 0.80
C ASP A 222 1.57 -25.01 0.31
N ALA A 223 2.00 -26.13 0.88
CA ALA A 223 3.20 -26.85 0.44
C ALA A 223 3.04 -28.36 0.70
N GLY A 224 3.20 -29.18 -0.33
CA GLY A 224 3.18 -30.64 -0.20
C GLY A 224 1.86 -31.23 0.34
N GLY A 225 0.72 -30.56 0.11
CA GLY A 225 -0.59 -30.99 0.63
C GLY A 225 -0.86 -30.62 2.09
N SER A 226 0.01 -29.80 2.68
CA SER A 226 -0.16 -29.16 3.99
C SER A 226 -0.54 -27.70 3.79
N LEU A 227 -1.62 -27.26 4.46
CA LEU A 227 -2.09 -25.88 4.43
C LEU A 227 -1.73 -25.22 5.76
N LYS A 228 -0.74 -24.33 5.75
CA LYS A 228 -0.21 -23.69 6.96
C LYS A 228 -0.59 -22.23 7.06
N VAL A 229 -0.80 -21.78 8.29
CA VAL A 229 -0.98 -20.38 8.63
C VAL A 229 0.39 -19.70 8.65
N GLN A 230 0.59 -18.72 7.77
CA GLN A 230 1.80 -17.91 7.72
C GLN A 230 1.71 -16.68 8.63
N ALA A 231 0.52 -16.10 8.73
CA ALA A 231 0.27 -14.92 9.56
C ALA A 231 -1.22 -14.84 9.92
N VAL A 232 -1.50 -14.32 11.10
CA VAL A 232 -2.85 -14.01 11.57
C VAL A 232 -2.95 -12.50 11.76
N MET A 233 -3.94 -11.90 11.12
CA MET A 233 -4.14 -10.46 11.14
C MET A 233 -4.77 -10.04 12.48
N ARG A 234 -4.25 -8.96 13.06
CA ARG A 234 -4.74 -8.41 14.33
C ARG A 234 -6.20 -7.97 14.20
N HIS A 235 -6.99 -8.22 15.24
CA HIS A 235 -8.43 -7.98 15.34
C HIS A 235 -9.28 -8.72 14.30
N SER A 236 -8.74 -9.79 13.70
CA SER A 236 -9.47 -10.60 12.74
C SER A 236 -10.29 -11.72 13.39
N VAL A 237 -11.14 -12.36 12.58
CA VAL A 237 -11.85 -13.57 12.99
C VAL A 237 -10.87 -14.69 13.33
N ALA A 238 -9.80 -14.86 12.55
CA ALA A 238 -8.78 -15.86 12.83
C ALA A 238 -8.08 -15.61 14.18
N GLU A 239 -7.83 -14.36 14.55
CA GLU A 239 -7.26 -14.04 15.87
C GLU A 239 -8.25 -14.40 17.00
N SER A 240 -9.52 -14.04 16.85
CA SER A 240 -10.53 -14.32 17.89
C SER A 240 -10.88 -15.81 18.05
N THR A 241 -10.67 -16.62 17.00
CA THR A 241 -10.81 -18.09 17.08
C THR A 241 -9.60 -18.79 17.68
N GLY A 242 -8.51 -18.06 17.92
CA GLY A 242 -7.28 -18.59 18.49
C GLY A 242 -6.37 -19.27 17.46
N LEU A 243 -6.55 -19.03 16.15
CA LEU A 243 -5.55 -19.42 15.16
C LEU A 243 -4.25 -18.67 15.41
N SER A 244 -3.14 -19.32 15.08
CA SER A 244 -1.80 -18.76 15.24
C SER A 244 -0.94 -19.10 14.03
N ALA A 245 0.12 -18.32 13.84
CA ALA A 245 1.11 -18.66 12.83
C ALA A 245 1.70 -20.05 13.11
N SER A 246 2.08 -20.74 12.04
CA SER A 246 2.56 -22.13 12.03
C SER A 246 1.51 -23.22 12.27
N ASP A 247 0.26 -22.87 12.60
CA ASP A 247 -0.83 -23.85 12.61
C ASP A 247 -0.98 -24.51 11.23
N GLU A 248 -1.11 -25.83 11.21
CA GLU A 248 -1.56 -26.55 10.04
C GLU A 248 -3.08 -26.72 10.10
N LEU A 249 -3.79 -26.23 9.08
CA LEU A 249 -5.22 -26.45 8.89
C LEU A 249 -5.42 -27.86 8.33
N ILE A 250 -6.05 -28.73 9.13
CA ILE A 250 -6.20 -30.16 8.82
C ILE A 250 -7.55 -30.45 8.18
N ALA A 251 -8.65 -30.02 8.81
CA ALA A 251 -9.99 -30.30 8.30
C ALA A 251 -11.02 -29.25 8.75
N LEU A 252 -12.03 -29.00 7.92
CA LEU A 252 -13.21 -28.20 8.25
C LEU A 252 -14.45 -29.09 8.20
N ASP A 253 -15.17 -29.24 9.32
CA ASP A 253 -16.30 -30.17 9.49
C ASP A 253 -16.01 -31.59 8.96
N GLY A 254 -14.79 -32.08 9.19
CA GLY A 254 -14.33 -33.39 8.76
C GLY A 254 -13.82 -33.48 7.31
N TRP A 255 -13.91 -32.40 6.52
CA TRP A 255 -13.35 -32.34 5.17
C TRP A 255 -11.88 -31.90 5.19
N ARG A 256 -10.99 -32.72 4.61
CA ARG A 256 -9.55 -32.44 4.57
C ARG A 256 -9.25 -31.14 3.82
N LEU A 257 -8.41 -30.30 4.42
CA LEU A 257 -7.84 -29.11 3.81
C LEU A 257 -6.41 -29.40 3.33
N ARG A 258 -6.13 -29.18 2.05
CA ARG A 258 -4.79 -29.35 1.44
C ARG A 258 -4.27 -28.07 0.82
N LYS A 259 -5.19 -27.23 0.35
CA LYS A 259 -4.94 -25.93 -0.27
C LYS A 259 -6.02 -24.93 0.11
N SER A 260 -5.75 -23.65 -0.12
CA SER A 260 -6.68 -22.55 0.22
C SER A 260 -8.06 -22.70 -0.45
N ASP A 261 -8.13 -23.28 -1.65
CA ASP A 261 -9.41 -23.52 -2.35
C ASP A 261 -10.33 -24.49 -1.59
N ASP A 262 -9.76 -25.48 -0.88
CA ASP A 262 -10.56 -26.44 -0.12
C ASP A 262 -11.29 -25.74 1.02
N LEU A 263 -10.62 -24.77 1.66
CA LEU A 263 -11.23 -23.96 2.71
C LEU A 263 -12.42 -23.17 2.15
N ALA A 264 -12.29 -22.59 0.95
CA ALA A 264 -13.39 -21.88 0.30
C ALA A 264 -14.53 -22.81 -0.11
N LEU A 265 -14.22 -24.04 -0.55
CA LEU A 265 -15.20 -25.04 -0.99
C LEU A 265 -16.07 -25.56 0.16
N TRP A 266 -15.46 -25.84 1.31
CA TRP A 266 -16.15 -26.47 2.45
C TRP A 266 -16.73 -25.47 3.45
N HIS A 267 -16.47 -24.17 3.27
CA HIS A 267 -16.94 -23.14 4.18
C HIS A 267 -18.41 -22.77 3.95
N HIS A 268 -19.14 -22.57 5.03
CA HIS A 268 -20.55 -22.19 5.06
C HIS A 268 -20.75 -20.89 5.85
N GLU A 269 -21.17 -19.81 5.18
CA GLU A 269 -21.20 -18.46 5.78
C GLU A 269 -22.22 -18.27 6.92
N HIS A 270 -23.22 -19.14 6.99
CA HIS A 270 -24.37 -19.02 7.91
C HIS A 270 -24.31 -19.99 9.10
N GLN A 271 -23.25 -20.78 9.25
CA GLN A 271 -23.10 -21.72 10.35
C GLN A 271 -21.69 -21.64 10.94
N ALA A 272 -21.57 -21.92 12.24
CA ALA A 272 -20.27 -22.16 12.85
C ALA A 272 -19.75 -23.53 12.40
N GLN A 273 -18.44 -23.65 12.22
CA GLN A 273 -17.81 -24.86 11.72
C GLN A 273 -16.65 -25.30 12.61
N SER A 274 -16.48 -26.61 12.74
CA SER A 274 -15.39 -27.24 13.48
C SER A 274 -14.13 -27.25 12.63
N LEU A 275 -13.09 -26.54 13.07
CA LEU A 275 -11.81 -26.44 12.39
C LEU A 275 -10.76 -27.25 13.16
N LEU A 276 -10.37 -28.40 12.61
CA LEU A 276 -9.28 -29.21 13.13
C LEU A 276 -7.94 -28.64 12.65
N ILE A 277 -7.04 -28.36 13.59
CA ILE A 277 -5.68 -27.90 13.33
C ILE A 277 -4.64 -28.79 14.00
N CYS A 278 -3.40 -28.71 13.53
CA CYS A 278 -2.22 -29.23 14.22
C CYS A 278 -1.32 -28.05 14.61
N ARG A 279 -1.04 -27.93 15.92
CA ARG A 279 -0.11 -26.95 16.49
C ARG A 279 0.94 -27.69 17.29
N ASP A 280 2.20 -27.58 16.91
CA ASP A 280 3.31 -28.24 17.61
C ASP A 280 3.05 -29.75 17.87
N GLN A 281 2.52 -30.45 16.85
CA GLN A 281 2.11 -31.87 16.90
C GLN A 281 0.85 -32.18 17.72
N ALA A 282 0.29 -31.19 18.42
CA ALA A 282 -0.98 -31.34 19.12
C ALA A 282 -2.15 -31.08 18.16
N MET A 283 -3.12 -31.99 18.15
CA MET A 283 -4.37 -31.82 17.42
C MET A 283 -5.34 -31.00 18.27
N LEU A 284 -5.80 -29.88 17.73
CA LEU A 284 -6.74 -28.98 18.39
C LEU A 284 -7.96 -28.77 17.50
N THR A 285 -9.13 -28.68 18.12
CA THR A 285 -10.36 -28.32 17.42
C THR A 285 -10.74 -26.90 17.83
N LEU A 286 -10.72 -25.98 16.86
CA LEU A 286 -11.19 -24.61 16.99
C LEU A 286 -12.61 -24.49 16.42
N THR A 287 -13.33 -23.44 16.81
CA THR A 287 -14.65 -23.13 16.23
C THR A 287 -14.53 -21.90 15.35
N LEU A 288 -14.73 -22.07 14.05
CA LEU A 288 -14.89 -20.96 13.11
C LEU A 288 -16.31 -20.40 13.25
N PRO A 289 -16.51 -19.11 13.59
CA PRO A 289 -17.84 -18.55 13.84
C PRO A 289 -18.58 -18.27 12.53
N VAL A 290 -19.88 -17.99 12.66
CA VAL A 290 -20.74 -17.54 11.55
C VAL A 290 -20.23 -16.21 10.98
N LEU A 291 -19.66 -16.23 9.78
CA LEU A 291 -19.11 -15.02 9.17
C LEU A 291 -20.17 -14.00 8.75
N ALA A 292 -21.37 -14.43 8.37
CA ALA A 292 -22.46 -13.52 7.98
C ALA A 292 -22.86 -12.57 9.13
N ALA A 293 -22.77 -13.03 10.38
CA ALA A 293 -23.07 -12.21 11.57
C ALA A 293 -21.95 -11.21 11.89
N HIS A 294 -20.69 -11.58 11.62
CA HIS A 294 -19.52 -10.73 11.85
C HIS A 294 -19.32 -9.60 10.81
N ALA A 295 -20.03 -9.65 9.68
CA ALA A 295 -20.05 -8.56 8.72
C ALA A 295 -20.89 -7.34 9.20
N GLN A 296 -21.86 -7.56 10.10
CA GLN A 296 -22.82 -6.54 10.55
C GLN A 296 -22.43 -5.86 11.88
N SER A 297 -21.57 -6.50 12.69
CA SER A 297 -21.10 -5.96 13.95
C SER A 297 -19.85 -5.10 13.77
N GLY A 298 -20.04 -3.83 13.38
CA GLY A 298 -19.06 -2.74 13.54
C GLY A 298 -17.60 -3.15 13.35
N GLN A 299 -17.29 -3.71 12.17
CA GLN A 299 -15.94 -4.14 11.83
C GLN A 299 -14.96 -3.02 12.21
N PRO A 300 -13.92 -3.31 13.03
CA PRO A 300 -12.93 -2.31 13.39
C PRO A 300 -12.37 -1.74 12.10
N LYS A 301 -12.25 -0.40 12.03
CA LYS A 301 -11.65 0.30 10.89
C LYS A 301 -10.35 -0.41 10.52
N GLY A 302 -10.35 -1.14 9.40
CA GLY A 302 -9.16 -1.85 8.93
C GLY A 302 -9.27 -3.32 8.58
N THR A 303 -10.40 -4.00 8.81
CA THR A 303 -10.54 -5.39 8.37
C THR A 303 -10.81 -5.51 6.86
N SER A 304 -10.00 -6.37 6.25
CA SER A 304 -9.81 -6.66 4.82
C SER A 304 -10.95 -7.47 4.18
N GLY A 305 -12.22 -7.16 4.51
CA GLY A 305 -13.38 -7.90 4.00
C GLY A 305 -13.60 -7.76 2.49
N GLU A 306 -12.98 -6.76 1.88
CA GLU A 306 -13.07 -6.45 0.46
C GLU A 306 -11.69 -6.45 -0.21
N THR A 307 -11.72 -6.63 -1.53
CA THR A 307 -10.62 -6.34 -2.45
C THR A 307 -11.08 -5.28 -3.44
N ILE A 308 -10.16 -4.41 -3.82
CA ILE A 308 -10.41 -3.29 -4.71
C ILE A 308 -9.97 -3.64 -6.12
N ALA A 309 -10.85 -3.43 -7.09
CA ALA A 309 -10.53 -3.44 -8.50
C ALA A 309 -10.74 -2.03 -9.06
N LEU A 310 -9.73 -1.51 -9.76
CA LEU A 310 -9.81 -0.23 -10.45
C LEU A 310 -10.08 -0.43 -11.94
N THR A 311 -10.91 0.43 -12.53
CA THR A 311 -11.13 0.48 -13.98
C THR A 311 -11.16 1.92 -14.47
N LEU A 312 -10.81 2.16 -15.73
CA LEU A 312 -10.91 3.49 -16.34
C LEU A 312 -12.36 3.76 -16.75
N ALA A 313 -12.88 4.94 -16.40
CA ALA A 313 -14.19 5.39 -16.85
C ALA A 313 -14.19 5.70 -18.36
N GLU A 314 -15.27 5.37 -19.05
CA GLU A 314 -15.38 5.60 -20.50
C GLU A 314 -15.81 7.04 -20.82
N ASN A 315 -16.76 7.58 -20.05
CA ASN A 315 -17.32 8.91 -20.26
C ASN A 315 -16.85 9.85 -19.15
N LEU A 316 -16.09 10.88 -19.53
CA LEU A 316 -15.55 11.88 -18.60
C LEU A 316 -15.95 13.29 -19.04
N ASP A 317 -16.16 14.18 -18.07
CA ASP A 317 -16.15 15.61 -18.33
C ASP A 317 -14.75 16.05 -18.83
N ALA A 318 -14.69 17.20 -19.51
CA ALA A 318 -13.47 17.68 -20.15
C ALA A 318 -12.31 17.88 -19.14
N GLN A 319 -12.60 18.34 -17.92
CA GLN A 319 -11.59 18.60 -16.91
C GLN A 319 -10.99 17.30 -16.38
N THR A 320 -11.84 16.31 -16.08
CA THR A 320 -11.41 14.97 -15.65
C THR A 320 -10.64 14.24 -16.76
N ALA A 321 -11.09 14.36 -18.01
CA ALA A 321 -10.39 13.80 -19.17
C ALA A 321 -8.98 14.41 -19.32
N GLN A 322 -8.85 15.73 -19.17
CA GLN A 322 -7.56 16.42 -19.22
C GLN A 322 -6.63 15.97 -18.09
N ARG A 323 -7.11 15.95 -16.83
CA ARG A 323 -6.32 15.48 -15.67
C ARG A 323 -5.82 14.06 -15.88
N ARG A 324 -6.72 13.17 -16.29
CA ARG A 324 -6.39 11.77 -16.58
C ARG A 324 -5.36 11.66 -17.69
N HIS A 325 -5.53 12.40 -18.78
CA HIS A 325 -4.59 12.39 -19.90
C HIS A 325 -3.20 12.87 -19.48
N GLN A 326 -3.12 13.93 -18.66
CA GLN A 326 -1.84 14.43 -18.15
C GLN A 326 -1.15 13.44 -17.22
N TRP A 327 -1.92 12.68 -16.42
CA TRP A 327 -1.40 11.68 -15.49
C TRP A 327 -0.95 10.40 -16.20
N LEU A 328 -1.82 9.84 -17.04
CA LEU A 328 -1.59 8.58 -17.75
C LEU A 328 -0.92 8.79 -19.12
N LYS A 329 -0.27 9.94 -19.33
CA LYS A 329 0.39 10.25 -20.59
C LYS A 329 1.45 9.18 -20.87
N SER A 330 1.23 8.41 -21.94
CA SER A 330 2.25 7.58 -22.58
C SER A 330 3.15 8.47 -23.44
#